data_AF-B4LBI0-F1
#
_entry.id   AF-B4LBI0-F1
#
_cell.length_a   1.000
_cell.length_b   1.000
_cell.length_c   1.000
_cell.angle_alpha   90.00
_cell.angle_beta   90.00
_cell.angle_gamma   90.00
#
_symmetry.space_group_name_H-M   'P 1'
#
loop_
_entity.id
_entity.type
_entity.pdbx_description
1 polymer ?
#
loop_
_entity_poly.entity_id
_entity_poly.type
_entity_poly.pdbx_seq_one_letter_code
_entity_poly.pdbx_strand_id
1 'polypeptide(L)'
;MHADMDTKMESKKKRQRLKGKVRNGGKLVDDVDQLSRMPGHCPVGKCCDIIFPSNVMMHMLQKHANDSGCTNSEVYDHRPLLLSFDPTSMEYGENYCVASLMYGGMEGKPATQPGLQNLSLPNSSLINNQHMYDNYLPLMMMACRSTWFAEIKDKQLEHELASMNAGKAGLYVFWLVAPITTRKLYYTLTIYDRQYVSSRSAVRVVRDYTHFQNPSDFLPHDENYMLLRDSEVVELMSIGKKSGKKQTDQKPGIPMELIVYQAPLRPKTPRGSHKDLQVALKHAQDLYTRYILPRTKGSVKRGISGRLLLTRKPRSKATGQCPRSFH
;
A
#
# COMPACT_ATOMS: atom_id res chain seq x y z
N MET A 1 28.51 54.90 -6.59
CA MET A 1 29.35 53.72 -6.30
C MET A 1 28.61 52.58 -5.58
N HIS A 2 27.49 52.82 -4.88
CA HIS A 2 26.73 51.72 -4.24
C HIS A 2 25.99 50.79 -5.21
N ALA A 3 25.41 51.32 -6.29
CA ALA A 3 24.64 50.53 -7.26
C ALA A 3 25.45 49.48 -8.03
N ASP A 4 26.79 49.60 -8.10
CA ASP A 4 27.66 48.70 -8.88
C ASP A 4 28.20 47.51 -8.06
N MET A 5 28.07 47.57 -6.73
CA MET A 5 28.40 46.43 -5.85
C MET A 5 27.25 45.42 -5.74
N ASP A 6 26.00 45.88 -5.76
CA ASP A 6 24.83 45.01 -5.66
C ASP A 6 24.68 44.11 -6.90
N THR A 7 24.92 44.64 -8.10
CA THR A 7 24.90 43.88 -9.37
C THR A 7 25.98 42.79 -9.42
N LYS A 8 27.17 43.07 -8.87
CA LYS A 8 28.26 42.08 -8.77
C LYS A 8 27.95 40.97 -7.77
N MET A 9 27.21 41.27 -6.70
CA MET A 9 26.83 40.28 -5.68
C MET A 9 25.73 39.33 -6.19
N GLU A 10 24.73 39.85 -6.91
CA GLU A 10 23.69 39.03 -7.57
C GLU A 10 24.25 38.12 -8.67
N SER A 11 25.18 38.62 -9.48
CA SER A 11 25.89 37.87 -10.51
C SER A 11 26.65 36.64 -9.95
N LYS A 12 27.39 36.82 -8.84
CA LYS A 12 28.11 35.72 -8.16
C LYS A 12 27.15 34.68 -7.57
N LYS A 13 26.04 35.12 -6.97
CA LYS A 13 25.03 34.24 -6.37
C LYS A 13 24.30 33.41 -7.45
N LYS A 14 24.01 34.01 -8.61
CA LYS A 14 23.43 33.33 -9.78
C LYS A 14 24.39 32.29 -10.37
N ARG A 15 25.68 32.61 -10.50
CA ARG A 15 26.73 31.66 -10.94
C ARG A 15 26.94 30.48 -9.98
N GLN A 16 26.90 30.71 -8.66
CA GLN A 16 27.00 29.63 -7.67
C GLN A 16 25.77 28.71 -7.70
N ARG A 17 24.56 29.25 -7.84
CA ARG A 17 23.33 28.44 -8.01
C ARG A 17 23.35 27.58 -9.28
N LEU A 18 23.86 28.12 -10.39
CA LEU A 18 24.02 27.39 -11.64
C LEU A 18 25.07 26.28 -11.51
N LYS A 19 26.24 26.56 -10.93
CA LYS A 19 27.27 25.52 -10.68
C LYS A 19 26.78 24.41 -9.74
N GLY A 20 25.98 24.74 -8.73
CA GLY A 20 25.35 23.76 -7.84
C GLY A 20 24.34 22.87 -8.57
N LYS A 21 23.49 23.45 -9.44
CA LYS A 21 22.54 22.68 -10.26
C LYS A 21 23.23 21.75 -11.26
N VAL A 22 24.31 22.19 -11.91
CA VAL A 22 25.07 21.36 -12.87
C VAL A 22 25.77 20.18 -12.17
N ARG A 23 26.42 20.42 -11.02
CA ARG A 23 27.04 19.35 -10.23
C ARG A 23 26.02 18.33 -9.73
N ASN A 24 24.84 18.80 -9.29
CA ASN A 24 23.80 17.90 -8.80
C ASN A 24 23.11 17.15 -9.95
N GLY A 25 23.02 17.74 -11.14
CA GLY A 25 22.50 17.09 -12.35
C GLY A 25 23.40 15.94 -12.81
N GLY A 26 24.72 16.15 -12.88
CA GLY A 26 25.67 15.10 -13.27
C GLY A 26 25.63 13.88 -12.35
N LYS A 27 25.63 14.11 -11.02
CA LYS A 27 25.54 13.02 -10.04
C LYS A 27 24.28 12.17 -10.20
N LEU A 28 23.13 12.78 -10.49
CA LEU A 28 21.88 12.06 -10.69
C LEU A 28 21.87 11.21 -11.96
N VAL A 29 22.55 11.65 -13.02
CA VAL A 29 22.70 10.85 -14.24
C VAL A 29 23.56 9.61 -13.95
N ASP A 30 24.67 9.80 -13.24
CA ASP A 30 25.55 8.70 -12.82
C ASP A 30 24.82 7.67 -11.95
N ASP A 31 23.88 8.12 -11.11
CA ASP A 31 23.06 7.23 -10.26
C ASP A 31 22.08 6.37 -11.09
N VAL A 32 21.53 6.90 -12.20
CA VAL A 32 20.62 6.14 -13.08
C VAL A 32 21.37 5.09 -13.88
N ASP A 33 22.57 5.42 -14.35
CA ASP A 33 23.39 4.48 -15.13
C ASP A 33 23.85 3.29 -14.29
N GLN A 34 23.87 3.44 -12.96
CA GLN A 34 24.15 2.37 -11.99
C GLN A 34 22.93 1.51 -11.65
N LEU A 35 21.72 1.87 -12.10
CA LEU A 35 20.55 1.03 -11.87
C LEU A 35 20.69 -0.32 -12.57
N SER A 36 20.28 -1.38 -11.86
CA SER A 36 20.27 -2.72 -12.41
C SER A 36 19.42 -2.77 -13.69
N ARG A 37 19.99 -3.36 -14.73
CA ARG A 37 19.30 -3.68 -16.00
C ARG A 37 18.92 -5.16 -16.09
N MET A 38 19.11 -5.91 -15.00
CA MET A 38 18.78 -7.33 -14.98
C MET A 38 17.28 -7.50 -15.17
N PRO A 39 16.85 -8.38 -16.08
CA PRO A 39 15.43 -8.65 -16.24
C PRO A 39 14.91 -9.45 -15.05
N GLY A 40 13.62 -9.29 -14.76
CA GLY A 40 12.90 -10.03 -13.72
C GLY A 40 11.64 -10.68 -14.29
N HIS A 41 11.06 -11.61 -13.55
CA HIS A 41 9.77 -12.18 -13.92
C HIS A 41 8.67 -11.12 -13.86
N CYS A 42 7.66 -11.25 -14.72
CA CYS A 42 6.41 -10.50 -14.57
C CYS A 42 5.84 -10.72 -13.16
N PRO A 43 5.43 -9.67 -12.43
CA PRO A 43 4.87 -9.85 -11.09
C PRO A 43 3.44 -10.43 -11.10
N VAL A 44 2.78 -10.50 -12.26
CA VAL A 44 1.44 -11.06 -12.44
C VAL A 44 1.51 -12.59 -12.48
N GLY A 45 0.80 -13.27 -11.59
CA GLY A 45 1.02 -14.69 -11.25
C GLY A 45 0.93 -15.67 -12.42
N LYS A 46 0.02 -15.47 -13.37
CA LYS A 46 -0.15 -16.35 -14.54
C LYS A 46 0.75 -15.98 -15.73
N CYS A 47 1.66 -15.01 -15.56
CA CYS A 47 2.54 -14.52 -16.61
C CYS A 47 3.97 -15.00 -16.40
N CYS A 48 4.45 -15.88 -17.27
CA CYS A 48 5.80 -16.45 -17.17
C CYS A 48 6.89 -15.62 -17.88
N ASP A 49 6.54 -14.44 -18.41
CA ASP A 49 7.49 -13.61 -19.14
C ASP A 49 8.62 -13.09 -18.24
N ILE A 50 9.82 -13.02 -18.81
CA ILE A 50 10.97 -12.33 -18.23
C ILE A 50 11.12 -10.99 -18.94
N ILE A 51 11.10 -9.90 -18.17
CA ILE A 51 10.95 -8.53 -18.69
C ILE A 51 12.10 -7.68 -18.17
N PHE A 52 12.73 -6.92 -19.08
CA PHE A 52 13.70 -5.89 -18.73
C PHE A 52 13.04 -4.69 -18.05
N PRO A 53 13.71 -3.99 -17.12
CA PRO A 53 13.13 -2.85 -16.41
C PRO A 53 12.55 -1.77 -17.32
N SER A 54 13.21 -1.48 -18.44
CA SER A 54 12.77 -0.50 -19.44
C SER A 54 11.59 -0.98 -20.30
N ASN A 55 11.28 -2.28 -20.31
CA ASN A 55 10.18 -2.86 -21.08
C ASN A 55 8.94 -3.17 -20.23
N VAL A 56 8.98 -2.92 -18.91
CA VAL A 56 7.85 -3.22 -18.01
C VAL A 56 6.59 -2.47 -18.44
N MET A 57 6.69 -1.16 -18.75
CA MET A 57 5.55 -0.37 -19.19
C MET A 57 4.89 -0.96 -20.44
N MET A 58 5.69 -1.29 -21.45
CA MET A 58 5.21 -1.92 -22.68
C MET A 58 4.47 -3.24 -22.39
N HIS A 59 5.11 -4.12 -21.64
CA HIS A 59 4.54 -5.43 -21.31
C HIS A 59 3.20 -5.30 -20.58
N MET A 60 3.11 -4.43 -19.57
CA MET A 60 1.87 -4.22 -18.82
C MET A 60 0.77 -3.68 -19.71
N LEU A 61 1.07 -2.69 -20.56
CA LEU A 61 0.09 -2.09 -21.47
C LEU A 61 -0.39 -3.04 -22.58
N GLN A 62 0.43 -4.01 -23.00
CA GLN A 62 0.05 -4.95 -24.06
C GLN A 62 -0.62 -6.21 -23.54
N LYS A 63 -0.08 -6.82 -22.48
CA LYS A 63 -0.53 -8.13 -22.01
C LYS A 63 -1.58 -8.05 -20.91
N HIS A 64 -1.55 -6.99 -20.09
CA HIS A 64 -2.38 -6.90 -18.88
C HIS A 64 -3.39 -5.75 -18.89
N ALA A 65 -3.30 -4.83 -19.85
CA ALA A 65 -4.21 -3.68 -19.89
C ALA A 65 -5.68 -4.06 -20.13
N ASN A 66 -5.93 -5.15 -20.86
CA ASN A 66 -7.28 -5.60 -21.19
C ASN A 66 -7.81 -6.65 -20.20
N ASP A 67 -7.08 -6.96 -19.13
CA ASP A 67 -7.57 -7.91 -18.12
C ASP A 67 -8.73 -7.29 -17.32
N SER A 68 -9.82 -8.03 -17.21
CA SER A 68 -11.15 -7.56 -16.76
C SER A 68 -11.24 -7.05 -15.32
N GLY A 69 -10.17 -7.17 -14.52
CA GLY A 69 -10.08 -6.57 -13.19
C GLY A 69 -8.79 -5.79 -12.90
N CYS A 70 -7.97 -5.52 -13.93
CA CYS A 70 -6.82 -4.63 -13.84
C CYS A 70 -7.21 -3.22 -14.30
N THR A 71 -7.09 -2.23 -13.41
CA THR A 71 -7.31 -0.82 -13.76
C THR A 71 -6.06 -0.20 -14.36
N ASN A 72 -6.13 0.41 -15.54
CA ASN A 72 -5.03 1.21 -16.09
C ASN A 72 -5.29 2.69 -15.87
N SER A 73 -4.34 3.40 -15.26
CA SER A 73 -4.53 4.82 -14.97
C SER A 73 -3.22 5.57 -14.85
N GLU A 74 -3.23 6.85 -15.24
CA GLU A 74 -2.15 7.76 -14.90
C GLU A 74 -2.24 8.15 -13.43
N VAL A 75 -1.08 8.21 -12.76
CA VAL A 75 -1.00 8.66 -11.37
C VAL A 75 0.02 9.77 -11.24
N TYR A 76 -0.30 10.73 -10.38
CA TYR A 76 0.50 11.92 -10.18
C TYR A 76 0.86 12.10 -8.71
N ASP A 77 1.99 12.76 -8.48
CA ASP A 77 2.58 13.01 -7.17
C ASP A 77 1.57 13.67 -6.23
N HIS A 78 1.32 13.03 -5.09
CA HIS A 78 0.34 13.45 -4.07
C HIS A 78 -1.11 13.58 -4.54
N ARG A 79 -1.47 13.04 -5.72
CA ARG A 79 -2.87 12.96 -6.18
C ARG A 79 -3.48 11.62 -5.77
N PRO A 80 -4.68 11.63 -5.17
CA PRO A 80 -5.39 10.39 -4.86
C PRO A 80 -5.96 9.75 -6.13
N LEU A 81 -5.74 8.44 -6.27
CA LEU A 81 -6.40 7.58 -7.24
C LEU A 81 -7.37 6.66 -6.50
N LEU A 82 -8.63 6.64 -6.94
CA LEU A 82 -9.62 5.70 -6.43
C LEU A 82 -9.58 4.39 -7.23
N LEU A 83 -9.51 3.28 -6.51
CA LEU A 83 -9.50 1.92 -7.03
C LEU A 83 -10.65 1.12 -6.39
N SER A 84 -11.02 0.02 -7.04
CA SER A 84 -11.96 -0.96 -6.50
C SER A 84 -11.32 -2.32 -6.59
N PHE A 85 -11.34 -3.06 -5.49
CA PHE A 85 -10.76 -4.40 -5.40
C PHE A 85 -11.84 -5.45 -5.20
N ASP A 86 -11.95 -6.42 -6.12
CA ASP A 86 -12.86 -7.56 -5.96
C ASP A 86 -12.09 -8.78 -5.43
N PRO A 87 -12.30 -9.20 -4.18
CA PRO A 87 -11.65 -10.36 -3.61
C PRO A 87 -12.19 -11.71 -4.12
N THR A 88 -13.33 -11.73 -4.84
CA THR A 88 -14.06 -12.96 -5.16
C THR A 88 -13.44 -13.79 -6.27
N SER A 89 -12.68 -13.16 -7.18
CA SER A 89 -12.00 -13.81 -8.30
C SER A 89 -10.58 -14.29 -7.97
N MET A 90 -10.11 -14.09 -6.74
CA MET A 90 -8.74 -14.38 -6.37
C MET A 90 -8.52 -15.82 -5.90
N GLU A 91 -7.61 -16.50 -6.60
CA GLU A 91 -7.07 -17.79 -6.20
C GLU A 91 -5.99 -17.63 -5.12
N TYR A 92 -5.80 -18.68 -4.32
CA TYR A 92 -4.77 -18.72 -3.29
C TYR A 92 -3.38 -18.78 -3.92
N GLY A 93 -2.44 -17.99 -3.40
CA GLY A 93 -1.04 -17.97 -3.83
C GLY A 93 -0.79 -17.29 -5.18
N GLU A 94 -1.84 -16.84 -5.87
CA GLU A 94 -1.72 -16.15 -7.14
C GLU A 94 -1.64 -14.63 -6.98
N ASN A 95 -0.59 -14.04 -7.56
CA ASN A 95 -0.43 -12.60 -7.59
C ASN A 95 -1.35 -11.98 -8.65
N TYR A 96 -2.22 -11.09 -8.20
CA TYR A 96 -3.15 -10.35 -9.03
C TYR A 96 -2.73 -8.89 -9.18
N CYS A 97 -2.78 -8.36 -10.41
CA CYS A 97 -2.56 -6.94 -10.65
C CYS A 97 -3.89 -6.20 -10.58
N VAL A 98 -4.13 -5.50 -9.46
CA VAL A 98 -5.33 -4.68 -9.27
C VAL A 98 -5.30 -3.45 -10.17
N ALA A 99 -4.11 -2.86 -10.36
CA ALA A 99 -3.94 -1.72 -11.24
C ALA A 99 -2.54 -1.62 -11.82
N SER A 100 -2.45 -1.30 -13.11
CA SER A 100 -1.21 -0.87 -13.78
C SER A 100 -1.24 0.65 -13.92
N LEU A 101 -0.27 1.32 -13.31
CA LEU A 101 -0.29 2.76 -13.15
C LEU A 101 0.89 3.39 -13.87
N MET A 102 0.62 4.49 -14.58
CA MET A 102 1.64 5.29 -15.25
C MET A 102 1.96 6.49 -14.36
N TYR A 103 3.03 6.43 -13.56
CA TYR A 103 3.43 7.54 -12.68
C TYR A 103 4.17 8.64 -13.44
N GLY A 104 3.54 9.80 -13.54
CA GLY A 104 4.01 10.94 -14.34
C GLY A 104 4.76 12.02 -13.57
N GLY A 105 5.01 11.85 -12.27
CA GLY A 105 5.52 12.92 -11.41
C GLY A 105 4.43 13.94 -11.06
N MET A 106 4.76 15.24 -11.03
CA MET A 106 3.75 16.29 -10.76
C MET A 106 2.87 16.53 -12.00
N GLU A 107 1.55 16.52 -11.77
CA GLU A 107 0.55 16.80 -12.80
C GLU A 107 0.80 18.14 -13.52
N GLY A 108 0.69 18.12 -14.85
CA GLY A 108 0.92 19.30 -15.69
C GLY A 108 2.39 19.77 -15.77
N LYS A 109 3.35 19.02 -15.23
CA LYS A 109 4.78 19.37 -15.24
C LYS A 109 5.64 18.25 -15.84
N PRO A 110 5.77 18.17 -17.19
CA PRO A 110 6.54 17.12 -17.85
C PRO A 110 7.98 16.99 -17.36
N ALA A 111 8.65 18.10 -17.04
CA ALA A 111 10.01 18.10 -16.48
C ALA A 111 10.15 17.39 -15.11
N THR A 112 9.04 16.92 -14.54
CA THR A 112 9.00 16.16 -13.28
C THR A 112 8.78 14.67 -13.47
N GLN A 113 8.65 14.23 -14.71
CA GLN A 113 8.51 12.82 -15.05
C GLN A 113 9.73 12.01 -14.58
N PRO A 114 9.52 10.79 -14.06
CA PRO A 114 10.58 9.94 -13.52
C PRO A 114 11.82 9.78 -14.40
N GLY A 115 11.66 9.51 -15.69
CA GLY A 115 12.77 9.35 -16.63
C GLY A 115 13.59 10.62 -16.81
N LEU A 116 12.94 11.79 -16.84
CA LEU A 116 13.60 13.10 -16.99
C LEU A 116 14.26 13.60 -15.70
N GLN A 117 13.77 13.16 -14.53
CA GLN A 117 14.34 13.48 -13.23
C GLN A 117 15.39 12.48 -12.75
N ASN A 118 15.83 11.59 -13.64
CA ASN A 118 16.79 10.54 -13.32
C ASN A 118 16.33 9.70 -12.12
N LEU A 119 15.03 9.42 -12.03
CA LEU A 119 14.46 8.53 -11.02
C LEU A 119 14.53 7.07 -11.48
N SER A 120 14.30 6.84 -12.77
CA SER A 120 14.27 5.52 -13.39
C SER A 120 14.84 5.58 -14.80
N LEU A 121 15.15 4.42 -15.37
CA LEU A 121 15.41 4.30 -16.79
C LEU A 121 14.15 4.69 -17.59
N PRO A 122 14.28 5.39 -18.73
CA PRO A 122 13.18 5.60 -19.65
C PRO A 122 12.62 4.27 -20.18
N ASN A 123 11.33 4.26 -20.50
CA ASN A 123 10.72 3.11 -21.14
C ASN A 123 11.23 2.98 -22.58
N SER A 124 11.47 1.74 -23.00
CA SER A 124 11.88 1.42 -24.36
C SER A 124 10.76 0.72 -25.12
N SER A 125 10.80 0.85 -26.44
CA SER A 125 9.95 0.09 -27.36
C SER A 125 8.44 0.30 -27.15
N LEU A 126 8.01 1.51 -26.74
CA LEU A 126 6.60 1.91 -26.75
C LEU A 126 6.04 1.90 -28.20
N ILE A 127 4.87 1.29 -28.40
CA ILE A 127 4.21 1.07 -29.71
C ILE A 127 2.83 1.77 -29.66
N ASN A 128 2.17 1.96 -30.81
CA ASN A 128 0.79 2.48 -30.91
C ASN A 128 0.59 3.86 -30.25
N ASN A 129 1.52 4.79 -30.49
CA ASN A 129 1.48 6.16 -29.95
C ASN A 129 1.55 6.26 -28.42
N GLN A 130 1.99 5.21 -27.73
CA GLN A 130 2.16 5.23 -26.27
C GLN A 130 3.42 5.99 -25.83
N HIS A 131 4.14 6.65 -26.74
CA HIS A 131 5.34 7.46 -26.46
C HIS A 131 5.14 8.57 -25.43
N MET A 132 3.90 8.99 -25.17
CA MET A 132 3.58 9.87 -24.05
C MET A 132 4.06 9.32 -22.69
N TYR A 133 4.24 8.00 -22.58
CA TYR A 133 4.74 7.32 -21.38
C TYR A 133 6.24 7.02 -21.40
N ASP A 134 7.03 7.49 -22.38
CA ASP A 134 8.47 7.19 -22.48
C ASP A 134 9.24 7.52 -21.19
N ASN A 135 8.84 8.58 -20.48
CA ASN A 135 9.48 9.03 -19.24
C ASN A 135 8.66 8.75 -17.97
N TYR A 136 7.54 8.04 -18.08
CA TYR A 136 6.73 7.65 -16.93
C TYR A 136 7.35 6.42 -16.23
N LEU A 137 7.08 6.26 -14.94
CA LEU A 137 7.46 5.04 -14.22
C LEU A 137 6.24 4.10 -14.15
N PRO A 138 6.32 2.86 -14.67
CA PRO A 138 5.27 1.88 -14.46
C PRO A 138 5.24 1.46 -12.98
N LEU A 139 4.05 1.49 -12.38
CA LEU A 139 3.79 0.94 -11.05
C LEU A 139 2.69 -0.11 -11.17
N MET A 140 2.77 -1.18 -10.40
CA MET A 140 1.71 -2.20 -10.35
C MET A 140 1.22 -2.36 -8.91
N MET A 141 -0.08 -2.15 -8.71
CA MET A 141 -0.76 -2.42 -7.45
C MET A 141 -1.11 -3.90 -7.41
N MET A 142 -0.39 -4.65 -6.59
CA MET A 142 -0.51 -6.08 -6.48
C MET A 142 -1.39 -6.46 -5.30
N ALA A 143 -2.13 -7.54 -5.46
CA ALA A 143 -2.84 -8.23 -4.40
C ALA A 143 -2.54 -9.73 -4.49
N CYS A 144 -2.45 -10.41 -3.35
CA CYS A 144 -2.38 -11.88 -3.31
C CYS A 144 -3.16 -12.40 -2.11
N ARG A 145 -3.91 -13.48 -2.32
CA ARG A 145 -4.55 -14.21 -1.23
C ARG A 145 -3.56 -15.23 -0.68
N SER A 146 -3.13 -15.06 0.55
CA SER A 146 -2.09 -15.87 1.21
C SER A 146 -2.56 -16.36 2.59
N THR A 147 -1.68 -17.06 3.31
CA THR A 147 -1.93 -17.52 4.69
C THR A 147 -1.09 -16.74 5.69
N TRP A 148 -1.47 -16.78 6.97
CA TRP A 148 -0.62 -16.31 8.07
C TRP A 148 0.71 -17.07 8.17
N PHE A 149 0.77 -18.30 7.66
CA PHE A 149 2.00 -19.10 7.69
C PHE A 149 3.06 -18.54 6.75
N ALA A 150 2.70 -17.70 5.78
CA ALA A 150 3.64 -17.03 4.90
C ALA A 150 4.58 -16.06 5.64
N GLU A 151 4.25 -15.65 6.88
CA GLU A 151 5.16 -14.90 7.75
C GLU A 151 6.26 -15.77 8.41
N ILE A 152 6.14 -17.10 8.32
CA ILE A 152 7.10 -18.04 8.90
C ILE A 152 8.38 -18.07 8.04
N LYS A 153 9.53 -17.93 8.71
CA LYS A 153 10.85 -18.00 8.07
C LYS A 153 11.23 -19.43 7.64
N ASP A 154 10.85 -20.42 8.44
CA ASP A 154 11.05 -21.83 8.14
C ASP A 154 10.05 -22.29 7.06
N LYS A 155 10.58 -22.54 5.86
CA LYS A 155 9.79 -22.93 4.68
C LYS A 155 9.24 -24.35 4.72
N GLN A 156 9.89 -25.24 5.49
CA GLN A 156 9.34 -26.58 5.69
C GLN A 156 8.13 -26.51 6.61
N LEU A 157 8.27 -25.79 7.73
CA LEU A 157 7.16 -25.59 8.67
C LEU A 157 6.00 -24.81 8.04
N GLU A 158 6.29 -23.78 7.24
CA GLU A 158 5.25 -23.06 6.47
C GLU A 158 4.45 -24.03 5.60
N HIS A 159 5.13 -24.87 4.82
CA HIS A 159 4.49 -25.81 3.91
C HIS A 159 3.64 -26.85 4.67
N GLU A 160 4.15 -27.39 5.78
CA GLU A 160 3.41 -28.31 6.64
C GLU A 160 2.14 -27.66 7.22
N LEU A 161 2.24 -26.45 7.77
CA LEU A 161 1.09 -25.75 8.33
C LEU A 161 0.08 -25.31 7.27
N ALA A 162 0.55 -24.85 6.10
CA ALA A 162 -0.30 -24.47 4.99
C ALA A 162 -1.07 -25.67 4.43
N SER A 163 -0.42 -26.83 4.29
CA SER A 163 -1.07 -28.06 3.82
C SER A 163 -2.09 -28.61 4.81
N MET A 164 -1.81 -28.58 6.11
CA MET A 164 -2.77 -28.99 7.16
C MET A 164 -3.99 -28.06 7.26
N ASN A 165 -3.84 -26.79 6.85
CA ASN A 165 -4.87 -25.77 6.94
C ASN A 165 -5.32 -25.28 5.56
N ALA A 166 -5.17 -26.11 4.52
CA ALA A 166 -5.58 -25.78 3.17
C ALA A 166 -7.02 -25.27 3.15
N GLY A 167 -7.21 -24.00 2.76
CA GLY A 167 -8.52 -23.33 2.71
C GLY A 167 -8.99 -22.60 3.98
N LYS A 168 -8.21 -22.58 5.08
CA LYS A 168 -8.60 -21.92 6.35
C LYS A 168 -7.80 -20.66 6.71
N ALA A 169 -6.78 -20.32 5.93
CA ALA A 169 -5.97 -19.14 6.19
C ALA A 169 -6.08 -18.19 5.00
N GLY A 170 -6.85 -17.12 5.17
CA GLY A 170 -7.07 -16.10 4.17
C GLY A 170 -6.67 -14.73 4.70
N LEU A 171 -5.46 -14.36 4.30
CA LEU A 171 -4.96 -13.00 4.30
C LEU A 171 -5.00 -12.49 2.87
N TYR A 172 -5.32 -11.22 2.71
CA TYR A 172 -5.10 -10.48 1.49
C TYR A 172 -3.93 -9.55 1.71
N VAL A 173 -2.89 -9.74 0.91
CA VAL A 173 -1.66 -8.96 0.95
C VAL A 173 -1.69 -7.97 -0.20
N PHE A 174 -1.47 -6.69 0.07
CA PHE A 174 -1.46 -5.62 -0.92
C PHE A 174 -0.12 -4.89 -0.92
N TRP A 175 0.46 -4.67 -2.09
CA TRP A 175 1.73 -3.95 -2.20
C TRP A 175 1.87 -3.26 -3.57
N LEU A 176 2.74 -2.25 -3.63
CA LEU A 176 3.06 -1.55 -4.88
C LEU A 176 4.46 -1.95 -5.35
N VAL A 177 4.62 -2.24 -6.64
CA VAL A 177 5.92 -2.56 -7.26
C VAL A 177 6.23 -1.65 -8.44
N ALA A 178 7.52 -1.46 -8.72
CA ALA A 178 8.07 -0.79 -9.90
C ALA A 178 9.43 -1.36 -10.29
N PRO A 179 9.95 -1.04 -11.49
CA PRO A 179 11.38 -1.02 -11.77
C PRO A 179 12.19 -0.35 -10.66
N ILE A 180 13.43 -0.81 -10.46
CA ILE A 180 14.37 -0.18 -9.54
C ILE A 180 14.51 1.32 -9.85
N THR A 181 14.60 2.13 -8.79
CA THR A 181 14.68 3.60 -8.87
C THR A 181 15.89 4.11 -8.11
N THR A 182 16.42 5.28 -8.50
CA THR A 182 17.57 5.91 -7.81
C THR A 182 17.20 6.44 -6.42
N ARG A 183 15.90 6.66 -6.18
CA ARG A 183 15.36 7.18 -4.93
C ARG A 183 14.08 6.43 -4.58
N LYS A 184 13.85 6.21 -3.28
CA LYS A 184 12.62 5.57 -2.80
C LYS A 184 11.37 6.32 -3.24
N LEU A 185 10.39 5.57 -3.72
CA LEU A 185 9.03 6.02 -3.92
C LEU A 185 8.18 5.48 -2.78
N TYR A 186 7.25 6.28 -2.29
CA TYR A 186 6.35 5.92 -1.21
C TYR A 186 4.92 5.92 -1.72
N TYR A 187 4.06 5.18 -1.04
CA TYR A 187 2.64 5.25 -1.28
C TYR A 187 1.87 5.20 0.03
N THR A 188 0.69 5.81 0.01
CA THR A 188 -0.34 5.65 1.04
C THR A 188 -1.49 4.90 0.41
N LEU A 189 -1.81 3.74 0.98
CA LEU A 189 -2.98 2.96 0.60
C LEU A 189 -3.99 3.06 1.73
N THR A 190 -5.20 3.49 1.40
CA THR A 190 -6.33 3.51 2.31
C THR A 190 -7.43 2.63 1.76
N ILE A 191 -7.88 1.67 2.55
CA ILE A 191 -8.96 0.75 2.19
C ILE A 191 -10.17 1.13 3.04
N TYR A 192 -11.28 1.42 2.39
CA TYR A 192 -12.51 1.87 3.03
C TYR A 192 -13.55 0.75 3.06
N ASP A 193 -14.43 0.78 4.05
CA ASP A 193 -15.69 0.05 3.92
C ASP A 193 -16.58 0.67 2.82
N ARG A 194 -17.60 -0.07 2.40
CA ARG A 194 -18.53 0.38 1.34
C ARG A 194 -19.25 1.69 1.64
N GLN A 195 -19.35 2.09 2.91
CA GLN A 195 -20.03 3.32 3.34
C GLN A 195 -19.05 4.47 3.64
N TYR A 196 -17.73 4.25 3.45
CA TYR A 196 -16.67 5.17 3.85
C TYR A 196 -16.72 5.58 5.33
N VAL A 197 -17.24 4.71 6.21
CA VAL A 197 -17.36 4.98 7.66
C VAL A 197 -16.10 4.56 8.41
N SER A 198 -15.54 3.41 8.05
CA SER A 198 -14.30 2.88 8.59
C SER A 198 -13.27 2.70 7.48
N SER A 199 -11.99 2.84 7.85
CA SER A 199 -10.89 2.63 6.94
C SER A 199 -9.66 2.08 7.65
N ARG A 200 -8.79 1.45 6.86
CA ARG A 200 -7.43 1.09 7.27
C ARG A 200 -6.47 1.76 6.30
N SER A 201 -5.44 2.41 6.83
CA SER A 201 -4.46 3.13 6.01
C SER A 201 -3.04 2.73 6.39
N ALA A 202 -2.17 2.64 5.40
CA ALA A 202 -0.76 2.34 5.58
C ALA A 202 0.11 3.17 4.63
N VAL A 203 1.23 3.66 5.15
CA VAL A 203 2.31 4.27 4.36
C VAL A 203 3.41 3.24 4.16
N ARG A 204 3.84 3.02 2.93
CA ARG A 204 4.80 1.98 2.54
C ARG A 204 5.75 2.47 1.45
N VAL A 205 6.86 1.76 1.26
CA VAL A 205 7.80 2.01 0.16
C VAL A 205 7.43 1.10 -1.01
N VAL A 206 7.57 1.61 -2.23
CA VAL A 206 7.38 0.80 -3.45
C VAL A 206 8.50 -0.23 -3.56
N ARG A 207 8.14 -1.47 -3.84
CA ARG A 207 9.06 -2.60 -3.98
C ARG A 207 9.66 -2.65 -5.39
N ASP A 208 10.86 -3.21 -5.50
CA ASP A 208 11.46 -3.55 -6.79
C ASP A 208 10.79 -4.81 -7.37
N TYR A 209 10.32 -4.75 -8.62
CA TYR A 209 9.68 -5.89 -9.28
C TYR A 209 10.64 -7.06 -9.54
N THR A 210 11.96 -6.79 -9.62
CA THR A 210 12.98 -7.83 -9.84
C THR A 210 13.21 -8.71 -8.61
N HIS A 211 12.77 -8.27 -7.43
CA HIS A 211 12.79 -9.07 -6.21
C HIS A 211 11.63 -10.07 -6.15
N PHE A 212 11.64 -10.92 -5.13
CA PHE A 212 10.54 -11.86 -4.87
C PHE A 212 9.20 -11.14 -4.70
N GLN A 213 8.21 -11.60 -5.45
CA GLN A 213 6.84 -11.08 -5.44
C GLN A 213 5.84 -12.05 -4.81
N ASN A 214 6.23 -13.28 -4.50
CA ASN A 214 5.38 -14.19 -3.76
C ASN A 214 5.38 -13.77 -2.27
N PRO A 215 4.21 -13.53 -1.65
CA PRO A 215 4.15 -13.19 -0.23
C PRO A 215 4.90 -14.14 0.68
N SER A 216 4.90 -15.45 0.41
CA SER A 216 5.67 -16.42 1.17
C SER A 216 7.16 -16.06 1.24
N ASP A 217 7.73 -15.51 0.17
CA ASP A 217 9.16 -15.17 0.15
C ASP A 217 9.47 -13.89 0.92
N PHE A 218 8.59 -12.87 0.83
CA PHE A 218 8.91 -11.53 1.33
C PHE A 218 8.27 -11.14 2.66
N LEU A 219 7.12 -11.71 3.03
CA LEU A 219 6.42 -11.35 4.27
C LEU A 219 7.31 -11.48 5.53
N PRO A 220 8.18 -12.51 5.67
CA PRO A 220 9.01 -12.64 6.87
C PRO A 220 10.15 -11.61 7.01
N HIS A 221 10.40 -10.82 5.96
CA HIS A 221 11.61 -10.00 5.82
C HIS A 221 11.31 -8.54 5.46
N ASP A 222 10.10 -8.23 5.04
CA ASP A 222 9.70 -6.92 4.55
C ASP A 222 8.51 -6.38 5.36
N GLU A 223 8.28 -5.08 5.26
CA GLU A 223 7.12 -4.39 5.84
C GLU A 223 6.35 -3.60 4.77
N ASN A 224 6.83 -3.59 3.52
CA ASN A 224 6.30 -2.82 2.39
C ASN A 224 5.04 -3.43 1.76
N TYR A 225 4.07 -3.76 2.61
CA TYR A 225 2.76 -4.31 2.24
C TYR A 225 1.69 -3.92 3.27
N MET A 226 0.43 -4.13 2.91
CA MET A 226 -0.74 -4.00 3.78
C MET A 226 -1.48 -5.33 3.82
N LEU A 227 -1.92 -5.75 5.01
CA LEU A 227 -2.66 -7.00 5.23
C LEU A 227 -4.12 -6.73 5.59
N LEU A 228 -5.03 -7.45 4.96
CA LEU A 228 -6.41 -7.62 5.41
C LEU A 228 -6.68 -9.10 5.73
N ARG A 229 -7.45 -9.34 6.79
CA ARG A 229 -7.95 -10.68 7.12
C ARG A 229 -9.22 -10.98 6.34
N ASP A 230 -9.51 -12.25 6.10
CA ASP A 230 -10.79 -12.70 5.54
C ASP A 230 -11.99 -12.08 6.26
N SER A 231 -11.97 -12.01 7.60
CA SER A 231 -13.08 -11.39 8.36
C SER A 231 -13.25 -9.91 8.05
N GLU A 232 -12.15 -9.18 7.85
CA GLU A 232 -12.19 -7.76 7.48
C GLU A 232 -12.66 -7.59 6.04
N VAL A 233 -12.20 -8.42 5.11
CA VAL A 233 -12.68 -8.44 3.73
C VAL A 233 -14.20 -8.68 3.67
N VAL A 234 -14.71 -9.64 4.45
CA VAL A 234 -16.15 -9.91 4.55
C VAL A 234 -16.89 -8.69 5.12
N GLU A 235 -16.38 -8.04 6.16
CA GLU A 235 -16.97 -6.83 6.74
C GLU A 235 -17.01 -5.68 5.72
N LEU A 236 -15.90 -5.41 5.05
CA LEU A 236 -15.76 -4.36 4.05
C LEU A 236 -16.72 -4.57 2.86
N MET A 237 -16.97 -5.84 2.47
CA MET A 237 -17.90 -6.21 1.40
C MET A 237 -19.39 -6.22 1.82
N SER A 238 -19.70 -6.53 3.09
CA SER A 238 -21.07 -6.88 3.54
C SER A 238 -21.94 -5.69 3.97
N ILE A 239 -21.35 -4.51 4.17
CA ILE A 239 -22.08 -3.32 4.63
C ILE A 239 -22.88 -2.72 3.45
N GLY A 240 -24.01 -3.37 3.13
CA GLY A 240 -24.92 -2.96 2.06
C GLY A 240 -26.23 -3.74 1.97
N LYS A 241 -26.37 -4.88 2.66
CA LYS A 241 -27.55 -5.76 2.55
C LYS A 241 -28.79 -5.34 3.37
N LYS A 242 -28.80 -4.17 4.02
CA LYS A 242 -29.90 -3.78 4.95
C LYS A 242 -30.92 -2.77 4.41
N SER A 243 -30.77 -2.27 3.20
CA SER A 243 -31.77 -1.37 2.59
C SER A 243 -32.28 -1.96 1.29
N GLY A 244 -33.53 -2.43 1.28
CA GLY A 244 -34.23 -2.99 0.11
C GLY A 244 -34.53 -1.98 -1.01
N LYS A 245 -33.61 -1.06 -1.30
CA LYS A 245 -33.66 -0.20 -2.49
C LYS A 245 -32.82 -0.86 -3.58
N LYS A 246 -33.39 -0.95 -4.80
CA LYS A 246 -32.73 -1.38 -6.03
C LYS A 246 -31.31 -0.79 -6.09
N GLN A 247 -30.31 -1.66 -5.93
CA GLN A 247 -28.91 -1.29 -6.07
C GLN A 247 -28.68 -0.89 -7.53
N THR A 248 -28.37 0.38 -7.74
CA THR A 248 -27.79 0.89 -8.99
C THR A 248 -26.45 0.21 -9.25
N ASP A 249 -26.08 0.06 -10.53
CA ASP A 249 -24.89 -0.58 -11.14
C ASP A 249 -23.50 -0.17 -10.57
N GLN A 250 -23.30 -0.22 -9.26
CA GLN A 250 -21.96 -0.08 -8.68
C GLN A 250 -21.25 -1.42 -8.79
N LYS A 251 -20.12 -1.43 -9.51
CA LYS A 251 -19.23 -2.58 -9.62
C LYS A 251 -18.96 -3.16 -8.22
N PRO A 252 -19.09 -4.48 -8.04
CA PRO A 252 -18.77 -5.13 -6.77
C PRO A 252 -17.29 -4.91 -6.43
N GLY A 253 -16.99 -4.59 -5.17
CA GLY A 253 -15.61 -4.48 -4.69
C GLY A 253 -15.45 -3.62 -3.44
N ILE A 254 -14.26 -3.70 -2.87
CA ILE A 254 -13.78 -2.90 -1.74
C ILE A 254 -13.16 -1.61 -2.29
N PRO A 255 -13.68 -0.43 -1.91
CA PRO A 255 -13.11 0.84 -2.34
C PRO A 255 -11.73 1.07 -1.70
N MET A 256 -10.79 1.53 -2.52
CA MET A 256 -9.44 1.86 -2.09
C MET A 256 -9.02 3.22 -2.65
N GLU A 257 -8.18 3.92 -1.91
CA GLU A 257 -7.51 5.14 -2.35
C GLU A 257 -6.00 4.93 -2.27
N LEU A 258 -5.33 5.26 -3.37
CA LEU A 258 -3.88 5.18 -3.50
C LEU A 258 -3.31 6.59 -3.74
N ILE A 259 -2.32 6.98 -2.95
CA ILE A 259 -1.57 8.22 -3.15
C ILE A 259 -0.09 7.84 -3.28
N VAL A 260 0.55 8.19 -4.39
CA VAL A 260 1.97 7.91 -4.65
C VAL A 260 2.79 9.19 -4.54
N TYR A 261 3.99 9.11 -3.94
CA TYR A 261 4.87 10.27 -3.80
C TYR A 261 6.35 9.94 -3.60
N GLN A 262 7.25 10.81 -4.09
CA GLN A 262 8.71 10.67 -3.89
C GLN A 262 9.17 11.13 -2.50
N ALA A 263 8.51 12.14 -1.94
CA ALA A 263 8.85 12.68 -0.63
C ALA A 263 7.58 12.72 0.22
N PRO A 264 7.55 12.09 1.41
CA PRO A 264 6.44 12.28 2.33
C PRO A 264 6.26 13.77 2.57
N LEU A 265 5.01 14.27 2.46
CA LEU A 265 4.72 15.64 2.85
C LEU A 265 5.18 15.80 4.28
N ARG A 266 6.26 16.58 4.48
CA ARG A 266 6.62 16.98 5.84
C ARG A 266 5.40 17.72 6.37
N PRO A 267 4.77 17.25 7.45
CA PRO A 267 3.61 17.94 7.96
C PRO A 267 4.06 19.37 8.26
N LYS A 268 3.42 20.35 7.61
CA LYS A 268 3.69 21.78 7.82
C LYS A 268 3.28 22.25 9.21
N THR A 269 2.91 21.34 10.11
CA THR A 269 2.89 21.65 11.53
C THR A 269 4.30 22.08 11.92
N PRO A 270 4.48 23.30 12.46
CA PRO A 270 5.66 23.54 13.29
C PRO A 270 5.72 22.38 14.27
N ARG A 271 6.91 21.86 14.60
CA ARG A 271 7.06 20.84 15.64
C ARG A 271 6.29 21.33 16.87
N GLY A 272 5.04 20.89 16.99
CA GLY A 272 4.27 21.08 18.19
C GLY A 272 5.14 20.45 19.25
N SER A 273 5.46 21.23 20.27
CA SER A 273 6.18 20.71 21.41
C SER A 273 5.49 19.41 21.84
N HIS A 274 6.20 18.50 22.51
CA HIS A 274 5.58 17.29 23.06
C HIS A 274 4.26 17.58 23.83
N LYS A 275 4.11 18.79 24.37
CA LYS A 275 2.89 19.30 24.98
C LYS A 275 1.72 19.43 23.99
N ASP A 276 1.95 19.92 22.78
CA ASP A 276 0.91 20.10 21.76
C ASP A 276 0.38 18.75 21.26
N LEU A 277 1.27 17.75 21.12
CA LEU A 277 0.86 16.38 20.81
C LEU A 277 0.04 15.77 21.96
N GLN A 278 0.44 15.99 23.22
CA GLN A 278 -0.33 15.54 24.38
C GLN A 278 -1.69 16.24 24.48
N VAL A 279 -1.77 17.53 24.14
CA VAL A 279 -3.04 18.27 24.09
C VAL A 279 -3.93 17.72 22.98
N ALA A 280 -3.39 17.45 21.79
CA ALA A 280 -4.14 16.86 20.69
C ALA A 280 -4.63 15.43 21.02
N LEU A 281 -3.80 14.60 21.66
CA LEU A 281 -4.18 13.26 22.12
C LEU A 281 -5.26 13.31 23.19
N LYS A 282 -5.13 14.21 24.18
CA LYS A 282 -6.14 14.39 25.22
C LYS A 282 -7.45 14.90 24.64
N HIS A 283 -7.40 15.82 23.67
CA HIS A 283 -8.57 16.27 22.94
C HIS A 283 -9.22 15.15 22.13
N ALA A 284 -8.43 14.31 21.44
CA ALA A 284 -8.94 13.15 20.71
C ALA A 284 -9.58 12.10 21.66
N GLN A 285 -8.99 11.86 22.83
CA GLN A 285 -9.56 11.01 23.88
C GLN A 285 -10.86 11.60 24.45
N ASP A 286 -10.91 12.91 24.70
CA ASP A 286 -12.12 13.61 25.14
C ASP A 286 -13.22 13.53 24.09
N LEU A 287 -12.88 13.68 22.80
CA LEU A 287 -13.82 13.47 21.70
C LEU A 287 -14.31 12.02 21.69
N TYR A 288 -13.43 11.02 21.81
CA TYR A 288 -13.83 9.62 21.90
C TYR A 288 -14.74 9.32 23.10
N THR A 289 -14.50 10.01 24.21
CA THR A 289 -15.26 9.84 25.46
C THR A 289 -16.58 10.62 25.44
N ARG A 290 -16.66 11.75 24.72
CA ARG A 290 -17.90 12.51 24.53
C ARG A 290 -18.79 11.91 23.46
N TYR A 291 -18.18 11.40 22.40
CA TYR A 291 -18.82 10.64 21.33
C TYR A 291 -18.68 9.14 21.58
N ILE A 292 -18.95 8.69 22.82
CA ILE A 292 -19.26 7.28 23.07
C ILE A 292 -20.38 6.93 22.10
N LEU A 293 -20.03 6.28 20.99
CA LEU A 293 -20.96 5.58 20.14
C LEU A 293 -21.79 4.74 21.10
N PRO A 294 -23.12 4.94 21.16
CA PRO A 294 -23.93 4.17 22.07
C PRO A 294 -23.63 2.71 21.73
N ARG A 295 -22.96 2.00 22.65
CA ARG A 295 -23.11 0.56 22.71
C ARG A 295 -24.59 0.40 22.96
N THR A 296 -25.35 0.22 21.89
CA THR A 296 -26.70 -0.30 21.93
C THR A 296 -26.55 -1.65 22.60
N LYS A 297 -26.66 -1.65 23.93
CA LYS A 297 -27.13 -2.81 24.67
C LYS A 297 -28.57 -3.01 24.19
N GLY A 298 -28.72 -3.59 23.00
CA GLY A 298 -29.98 -4.15 22.59
C GLY A 298 -30.36 -5.14 23.68
N SER A 299 -31.47 -4.88 24.37
CA SER A 299 -32.05 -5.87 25.25
C SER A 299 -32.35 -7.09 24.40
N VAL A 300 -31.55 -8.14 24.53
CA VAL A 300 -31.92 -9.45 24.03
C VAL A 300 -33.14 -9.87 24.86
N LYS A 301 -34.34 -9.81 24.27
CA LYS A 301 -35.51 -10.48 24.83
C LYS A 301 -35.21 -11.98 24.76
N ARG A 302 -34.61 -12.52 25.83
CA ARG A 302 -34.65 -13.96 26.07
C ARG A 302 -36.08 -14.28 26.46
N GLY A 303 -36.84 -14.77 25.47
CA GLY A 303 -38.03 -15.54 25.78
C GLY A 303 -37.62 -16.77 26.58
N ILE A 304 -38.45 -17.09 27.57
CA ILE A 304 -38.52 -18.36 28.30
C ILE A 304 -37.60 -18.45 29.54
N SER A 305 -38.27 -18.22 30.68
CA SER A 305 -38.15 -18.87 31.99
C SER A 305 -36.75 -19.18 32.55
N GLY A 306 -36.36 -18.44 33.58
CA GLY A 306 -35.28 -18.83 34.48
C GLY A 306 -34.77 -17.65 35.31
N ARG A 307 -35.32 -17.47 36.52
CA ARG A 307 -34.74 -16.54 37.51
C ARG A 307 -33.38 -17.09 37.96
N LEU A 308 -32.29 -16.37 37.65
CA LEU A 308 -31.00 -16.57 38.29
C LEU A 308 -30.54 -15.26 38.94
N LEU A 309 -30.45 -15.28 40.27
CA LEU A 309 -29.89 -14.22 41.09
C LEU A 309 -28.36 -14.23 40.95
N LEU A 310 -27.81 -13.21 40.29
CA LEU A 310 -26.37 -12.95 40.24
C LEU A 310 -25.95 -12.09 41.43
N THR A 311 -25.76 -12.73 42.58
CA THR A 311 -24.90 -12.20 43.65
C THR A 311 -24.04 -13.32 44.23
N ARG A 312 -22.89 -13.58 43.59
CA ARG A 312 -21.76 -14.19 44.29
C ARG A 312 -20.46 -13.49 43.90
N LYS A 313 -19.91 -12.77 44.89
CA LYS A 313 -18.52 -12.30 44.92
C LYS A 313 -17.57 -13.50 44.73
N PRO A 314 -16.46 -13.35 44.01
CA PRO A 314 -15.43 -14.37 44.00
C PRO A 314 -14.75 -14.39 45.38
N ARG A 315 -14.85 -15.52 46.07
CA ARG A 315 -14.04 -15.83 47.25
C ARG A 315 -12.73 -16.46 46.76
N SER A 316 -11.62 -15.76 47.02
CA SER A 316 -10.29 -16.35 47.02
C SER A 316 -10.17 -17.35 48.17
N LYS A 317 -9.71 -18.57 47.89
CA LYS A 317 -8.95 -19.40 48.83
C LYS A 317 -7.98 -20.30 48.08
N ALA A 318 -6.72 -20.18 48.49
CA ALA A 318 -5.62 -21.07 48.17
C ALA A 318 -5.70 -22.37 48.98
N THR A 319 -5.24 -23.46 48.37
CA THR A 319 -4.65 -24.71 48.91
C THR A 319 -4.70 -25.68 47.71
N GLY A 320 -3.60 -26.09 47.07
CA GLY A 320 -2.44 -26.75 47.63
C GLY A 320 -2.59 -28.25 47.35
N GLN A 321 -1.88 -28.78 46.35
CA GLN A 321 -1.18 -30.08 46.38
C GLN A 321 -0.70 -30.49 44.98
N CYS A 322 0.60 -30.75 44.94
CA CYS A 322 1.33 -31.47 43.93
C CYS A 322 1.08 -32.98 44.09
N PRO A 323 1.07 -33.77 43.00
CA PRO A 323 1.60 -35.12 43.09
C PRO A 323 2.80 -35.32 42.18
N ARG A 324 3.75 -36.04 42.77
CA ARG A 324 4.97 -36.57 42.18
C ARG A 324 4.68 -37.58 41.07
N SER A 325 5.63 -37.63 40.15
CA SER A 325 6.09 -38.76 39.32
C SER A 325 5.58 -40.16 39.67
N PHE A 326 5.29 -40.97 38.64
CA PHE A 326 5.86 -42.31 38.40
C PHE A 326 5.38 -42.84 37.02
N HIS A 327 6.25 -42.75 36.01
CA HIS A 327 6.83 -43.83 35.19
C HIS A 327 7.22 -43.33 33.79
#